data_AF-A8V374-F1
#
_entry.id   AF-A8V374-F1
#
_cell.length_a   1.000
_cell.length_b   1.000
_cell.length_c   1.000
_cell.angle_alpha   90.00
_cell.angle_beta   90.00
_cell.angle_gamma   90.00
#
_symmetry.space_group_name_H-M   'P 1'
#
loop_
_entity.id
_entity.type
_entity.pdbx_description
1 polymer ?
#
loop_
_entity_poly.entity_id
_entity_poly.type
_entity_poly.pdbx_seq_one_letter_code
_entity_poly.pdbx_strand_id
1 'polypeptide(L)' 'MNIGAEINLVLEFEDAQIPVQAVIKNIREMGKNICYGAEFKDLKGENKNFIIKFVQAEQQKLLKEYKRLKLFE' A
#
# COMPACT_ATOMS: atom_id res chain seq x y z
N MET A 1 14.33 12.26 4.99
CA MET A 1 13.91 11.85 3.63
C MET A 1 13.18 13.01 3.01
N ASN A 2 13.45 13.31 1.74
CA ASN A 2 12.87 14.46 1.04
C ASN A 2 12.02 13.99 -0.14
N ILE A 3 11.12 14.84 -0.63
CA ILE A 3 10.39 14.58 -1.88
C ILE A 3 11.40 14.41 -3.02
N GLY A 4 11.17 13.41 -3.88
CA GLY A 4 12.07 13.02 -4.96
C GLY A 4 13.14 12.00 -4.56
N ALA A 5 13.32 11.73 -3.26
CA ALA A 5 14.29 10.72 -2.82
C ALA A 5 13.89 9.32 -3.29
N GLU A 6 14.86 8.59 -3.85
CA GLU A 6 14.75 7.17 -4.18
C GLU A 6 15.06 6.32 -2.96
N ILE A 7 14.21 5.33 -2.73
CA ILE A 7 14.28 4.48 -1.54
C ILE A 7 14.03 3.03 -1.92
N ASN A 8 14.69 2.13 -1.20
CA ASN A 8 14.39 0.70 -1.25
C ASN A 8 13.51 0.36 -0.05
N LEU A 9 12.41 -0.33 -0.32
CA LEU A 9 11.45 -0.80 0.67
C LEU A 9 11.26 -2.30 0.51
N VAL A 10 10.78 -2.95 1.56
CA VAL A 10 10.27 -4.32 1.49
C VAL A 10 8.81 -4.26 1.93
N LEU A 11 7.91 -4.72 1.06
CA LEU A 11 6.52 -4.92 1.41
C LEU A 11 6.39 -6.31 2.04
N GLU A 12 5.97 -6.34 3.31
CA GLU A 12 5.77 -7.57 4.06
C GLU A 12 4.28 -7.94 4.07
N PHE A 13 3.99 -9.15 3.60
CA PHE A 13 2.71 -9.83 3.66
C PHE A 13 2.87 -11.11 4.48
N GLU A 14 1.77 -11.71 4.93
CA GLU A 14 1.82 -12.95 5.73
C GLU A 14 2.64 -14.06 5.07
N ASP A 15 2.49 -14.23 3.74
CA ASP A 15 3.12 -15.32 2.99
C ASP A 15 4.20 -14.85 2.00
N ALA A 16 4.53 -13.54 1.95
CA ALA A 16 5.41 -13.00 0.93
C ALA A 16 6.16 -11.74 1.37
N GLN A 17 7.38 -11.58 0.86
CA GLN A 17 8.15 -10.35 0.96
C GLN A 17 8.51 -9.86 -0.43
N ILE A 18 8.15 -8.62 -0.74
CA ILE A 18 8.36 -8.03 -2.06
C ILE A 18 9.28 -6.82 -1.92
N PRO A 19 10.56 -6.92 -2.34
CA PRO A 19 11.43 -5.76 -2.42
C PRO A 19 10.94 -4.82 -3.53
N VAL A 20 10.80 -3.53 -3.22
CA VAL A 20 10.35 -2.50 -4.15
C VAL A 20 11.25 -1.28 -4.08
N GLN A 21 11.59 -0.74 -5.25
CA GLN A 21 12.16 0.61 -5.35
C GLN A 21 11.02 1.62 -5.41
N ALA A 22 11.17 2.76 -4.76
CA ALA A 22 10.14 3.78 -4.75
C ALA A 22 10.73 5.19 -4.74
N VAL A 23 9.92 6.17 -5.16
CA VAL A 23 10.23 7.60 -5.02
C VAL A 23 9.24 8.24 -4.07
N ILE A 24 9.74 9.01 -3.11
CA ILE A 24 8.89 9.82 -2.24
C ILE A 24 8.23 10.93 -3.07
N LYS A 25 6.90 10.91 -3.15
CA LYS A 25 6.09 11.94 -3.83
C LYS A 25 5.47 12.95 -2.87
N ASN A 26 5.24 12.57 -1.62
CA ASN A 26 4.63 13.44 -0.62
C ASN A 26 5.13 13.11 0.78
N ILE A 27 5.20 14.12 1.65
CA ILE A 27 5.49 14.00 3.07
C ILE A 27 4.44 14.81 3.81
N ARG A 28 3.72 14.18 4.75
CA ARG A 28 2.73 14.85 5.59
C ARG A 28 3.01 14.56 7.05
N GLU A 29 2.92 15.57 7.88
CA GLU A 29 2.94 15.41 9.33
C GLU A 29 1.52 15.16 9.84
N MET A 30 1.34 14.11 10.62
CA MET A 30 0.07 13.74 11.25
C MET A 30 0.29 13.51 12.73
N GLY A 31 0.06 14.57 13.52
CA GLY A 31 0.30 14.55 14.96
C GLY A 31 1.80 14.38 15.26
N LYS A 32 2.18 13.24 15.85
CA LYS A 32 3.58 12.89 16.13
C LYS A 32 4.26 12.08 15.02
N ASN A 33 3.52 11.71 13.98
CA ASN A 33 3.99 10.81 12.93
C ASN A 33 4.30 11.58 11.65
N ILE A 34 5.30 11.09 10.91
CA ILE A 34 5.60 11.55 9.55
C ILE A 34 5.15 10.47 8.57
N CYS A 35 4.20 10.82 7.71
CA CYS A 35 3.64 9.94 6.69
C CYS A 35 4.27 10.23 5.34
N TYR A 36 4.72 9.19 4.65
CA TYR A 36 5.38 9.28 3.35
C TYR A 36 4.50 8.66 2.27
N GLY A 37 4.16 9.44 1.24
CA GLY A 37 3.57 8.92 0.01
C GLY A 37 4.69 8.49 -0.93
N ALA A 38 4.76 7.21 -1.26
CA ALA A 38 5.77 6.63 -2.14
C ALA A 38 5.15 6.08 -3.42
N GLU A 39 5.77 6.35 -4.57
CA GLU A 39 5.41 5.77 -5.86
C GLU A 39 6.41 4.66 -6.20
N PHE A 40 5.92 3.44 -6.40
CA PHE A 40 6.77 2.29 -6.72
C PHE A 40 7.31 2.38 -8.16
N LYS A 41 8.63 2.24 -8.29
CA LYS A 41 9.35 2.12 -9.56
C LYS A 41 9.45 0.65 -9.97
N ASP A 42 9.33 0.42 -11.27
CA ASP A 42 9.61 -0.86 -11.93
C ASP A 42 8.87 -2.10 -11.38
N LEU A 43 7.73 -1.88 -10.72
CA LEU A 43 6.87 -2.98 -10.29
C LEU A 43 6.21 -3.64 -11.51
N LYS A 44 6.75 -4.78 -11.94
CA LYS A 44 6.30 -5.54 -13.12
C LYS A 44 6.15 -7.02 -12.80
N GLY A 45 5.52 -7.75 -13.71
CA GLY A 45 5.39 -9.21 -13.64
C GLY A 45 4.56 -9.72 -12.47
N GLU A 46 4.99 -10.82 -11.88
CA GLU A 46 4.28 -11.56 -10.83
C GLU A 46 4.02 -10.70 -9.58
N ASN A 47 5.01 -9.93 -9.15
CA ASN A 47 4.89 -9.04 -7.98
C ASN A 47 3.79 -7.99 -8.14
N LYS A 48 3.69 -7.38 -9.33
CA LYS A 48 2.62 -6.42 -9.63
C LYS A 48 1.25 -7.10 -9.57
N ASN A 49 1.12 -8.27 -10.18
CA ASN A 49 -0.13 -9.02 -10.21
C ASN A 49 -0.55 -9.48 -8.81
N PHE A 50 0.41 -9.91 -7.98
CA PHE A 50 0.19 -10.26 -6.59
C PHE A 50 -0.38 -9.08 -5.80
N ILE A 51 0.28 -7.92 -5.85
CA ILE A 51 -0.14 -6.72 -5.12
C ILE A 51 -1.53 -6.27 -5.56
N ILE A 52 -1.83 -6.27 -6.86
CA ILE A 52 -3.16 -5.90 -7.37
C ILE A 52 -4.23 -6.85 -6.82
N LYS A 53 -4.00 -8.17 -6.87
CA LYS A 53 -4.95 -9.16 -6.36
C LYS A 53 -5.16 -9.01 -4.85
N PHE A 54 -4.08 -8.76 -4.10
CA PHE A 54 -4.15 -8.50 -2.67
C PHE A 54 -5.03 -7.28 -2.36
N VAL A 55 -4.77 -6.14 -3.01
CA VAL A 55 -5.54 -4.90 -2.81
C VAL A 55 -7.02 -5.12 -3.15
N GLN A 56 -7.31 -5.82 -4.25
CA GLN A 56 -8.69 -6.15 -4.63
C GLN A 56 -9.38 -7.02 -3.58
N ALA A 57 -8.70 -8.03 -3.03
CA ALA A 57 -9.25 -8.89 -1.99
C ALA A 57 -9.57 -8.09 -0.72
N GLU A 58 -8.66 -7.23 -0.26
CA GLU A 58 -8.88 -6.38 0.92
C GLU A 58 -10.02 -5.38 0.71
N GLN A 59 -10.10 -4.75 -0.47
CA GLN A 59 -11.23 -3.87 -0.82
C GLN A 59 -12.57 -4.61 -0.81
N GLN A 60 -12.62 -5.86 -1.27
CA GLN A 60 -13.83 -6.67 -1.22
C GLN A 60 -14.22 -7.06 0.21
N LYS A 61 -13.25 -7.36 1.09
CA LYS A 61 -13.50 -7.61 2.52
C LYS A 61 -14.11 -6.38 3.18
N LEU A 62 -13.49 -5.21 3.01
CA LEU A 62 -13.99 -3.94 3.51
C LEU A 62 -15.41 -3.63 3.03
N LEU A 63 -15.69 -3.86 1.74
CA LEU A 63 -17.03 -3.65 1.18
C LEU A 63 -18.09 -4.57 1.82
N LYS A 64 -17.74 -5.85 2.06
CA LYS A 64 -18.65 -6.80 2.73
C LYS A 64 -18.94 -6.38 4.16
N GLU A 65 -17.91 -5.95 4.90
CA GLU A 65 -18.07 -5.46 6.28
C GLU A 65 -18.95 -4.22 6.33
N TYR A 66 -18.71 -3.26 5.44
CA TYR A 66 -19.52 -2.05 5.33
C TYR A 66 -20.99 -2.36 5.04
N LYS A 67 -21.26 -3.25 4.07
CA LYS A 67 -22.63 -3.69 3.76
C LYS A 67 -23.29 -4.40 4.93
N ARG A 68 -22.53 -5.21 5.68
CA ARG A 68 -23.02 -5.87 6.89
C ARG A 68 -23.43 -4.85 7.95
N LEU A 69 -22.59 -3.86 8.22
CA LEU A 69 -22.89 -2.83 9.23
C LEU A 69 -24.14 -2.01 8.86
N LYS A 70 -24.31 -1.67 7.58
CA LYS A 70 -25.51 -0.99 7.08
C LYS A 70 -26.81 -1.79 7.17
N LEU A 71 -26.75 -3.13 7.30
CA LEU A 71 -27.93 -3.96 7.50
C LEU A 71 -28.42 -3.93 8.96
N PHE A 72 -27.62 -3.40 9.88
CA PHE A 72 -27.93 -3.26 11.30
C PHE A 72 -28.16 -1.79 11.72
N GLU A 73 -28.14 -0.85 10.76
CA GLU A 73 -28.59 0.54 10.91
C GLU A 73 -30.05 0.66 10.45
#